data_AF-A0A945TSA9-F1
#
_entry.id   AF-A0A945TSA9-F1
#
_cell.length_a   1.000
_cell.length_b   1.000
_cell.length_c   1.000
_cell.angle_alpha   90.00
_cell.angle_beta   90.00
_cell.angle_gamma   90.00
#
_symmetry.space_group_name_H-M   'P 1'
#
loop_
_entity.id
_entity.type
_entity.pdbx_description
1 polymer ?
#
loop_
_entity_poly.entity_id
_entity_poly.type
_entity_poly.pdbx_seq_one_letter_code
_entity_poly.pdbx_strand_id
1 'polypeptide(L)'
;MQDTRTVILNMDFHGKSSSRSSSSVSASELSQYNTHLILALPSWEVLTSNYRNFHNSFAQGLMNTADKKVRLEIPLNTQMKIFAFLFKETTYILSDLTGYEEVGYFGESQPFSIDAQTNNLSLGIPLQFSGIGTDTGTDTGGETETAGFTVSSISGNTTEAGGTATFTIKLSSQPTANVTIGVSSSNTSEGMVSPSLLTFTSANWNANQTVTVTGVNDSLNDGNQSYTVVLASANSSDSGYSGLNPNDVSVINTDMTLTAVTIVLYETTTPRRSGNNIVYSQDNSASYSDSDLQADGARIGYRMEVTNNGTDYYAETIFDAWDGITLRSLLFPTVSNANVIQDNVTNMSVDSNYPTVTNTSSTTGRLEIWPWNYGPEAQIVGDNSKYDFDDTHSGSSSYGSMQVHNLSAAQTVMAWNNHGVSSPDIGLGNNPANTGNNKHPDWTFSSGSSLGTSNWKFQVLLILQQ
;
A
#
# COMPACT_ATOMS: atom_id res chain seq x y z
N MET A 1 -1.95 -0.33 13.42
CA MET A 1 -2.70 -1.46 14.00
C MET A 1 -4.15 -1.03 14.06
N GLN A 2 -5.06 -1.82 13.51
CA GLN A 2 -6.50 -1.54 13.58
C GLN A 2 -6.98 -1.82 15.00
N ASP A 3 -7.74 -0.89 15.60
CA ASP A 3 -8.28 -1.09 16.95
C ASP A 3 -9.29 -2.24 16.95
N THR A 4 -9.09 -3.22 17.84
CA THR A 4 -10.01 -4.35 18.06
C THR A 4 -10.65 -4.29 19.43
N ARG A 5 -11.77 -5.01 19.59
CA ARG A 5 -12.43 -5.20 20.87
C ARG A 5 -12.82 -6.65 21.07
N THR A 6 -12.59 -7.18 22.27
CA THR A 6 -13.10 -8.48 22.69
C THR A 6 -14.63 -8.45 22.75
N VAL A 7 -15.27 -9.26 21.92
CA VAL A 7 -16.72 -9.48 21.91
C VAL A 7 -17.02 -10.88 22.42
N ILE A 8 -18.01 -10.98 23.31
CA ILE A 8 -18.53 -12.26 23.78
C ILE A 8 -19.84 -12.52 23.06
N LEU A 9 -19.85 -13.51 22.18
CA LEU A 9 -21.05 -13.96 21.49
C LEU A 9 -21.76 -14.99 22.37
N ASN A 10 -22.97 -14.66 22.81
CA ASN A 10 -23.86 -15.62 23.46
C ASN A 10 -24.62 -16.35 22.35
N MET A 11 -24.34 -17.63 22.17
CA MET A 11 -24.90 -18.39 21.07
C MET A 11 -26.13 -19.17 21.53
N ASP A 12 -27.33 -18.62 21.27
CA ASP A 12 -28.59 -19.32 21.54
C ASP A 12 -29.17 -19.92 20.25
N PHE A 13 -28.82 -21.17 19.99
CA PHE A 13 -29.32 -21.95 18.86
C PHE A 13 -30.66 -22.65 19.15
N HIS A 14 -31.23 -22.47 20.35
CA HIS A 14 -32.49 -23.07 20.77
C HIS A 14 -33.63 -22.05 20.89
N GLY A 15 -33.31 -20.75 20.85
CA GLY A 15 -34.26 -19.65 20.87
C GLY A 15 -35.03 -19.50 19.55
N LYS A 16 -36.35 -19.63 19.62
CA LYS A 16 -37.28 -19.34 18.50
C LYS A 16 -37.14 -17.88 18.05
N SER A 17 -36.39 -17.60 16.97
CA SER A 17 -36.54 -16.33 16.25
C SER A 17 -37.78 -16.41 15.34
N SER A 18 -38.67 -15.44 15.50
CA SER A 18 -40.02 -15.34 14.91
C SER A 18 -40.07 -14.93 13.43
N SER A 19 -38.95 -15.04 12.70
CA SER A 19 -38.87 -14.68 11.28
C SER A 19 -38.29 -15.85 10.47
N ARG A 20 -39.11 -16.86 10.19
CA ARG A 20 -38.76 -18.02 9.36
C ARG A 20 -39.27 -17.84 7.93
N SER A 21 -38.36 -17.89 6.97
CA SER A 21 -38.62 -18.45 5.65
C SER A 21 -37.61 -19.57 5.39
N SER A 22 -38.11 -20.81 5.45
CA SER A 22 -37.52 -22.10 5.01
C SER A 22 -36.19 -22.60 5.62
N SER A 23 -36.27 -23.43 6.67
CA SER A 23 -35.65 -24.78 6.74
C SER A 23 -36.15 -25.57 7.99
N SER A 24 -36.32 -26.88 7.83
CA SER A 24 -37.15 -27.82 8.59
C SER A 24 -36.43 -28.54 9.75
N VAL A 25 -35.57 -27.86 10.51
CA VAL A 25 -34.72 -28.52 11.52
C VAL A 25 -35.32 -28.40 12.92
N SER A 26 -35.44 -29.53 13.63
CA SER A 26 -35.98 -29.60 14.99
C SER A 26 -34.93 -29.22 16.05
N ALA A 27 -35.37 -28.68 17.20
CA ALA A 27 -34.46 -28.35 18.30
C ALA A 27 -33.70 -29.59 18.84
N SER A 28 -34.30 -30.78 18.73
CA SER A 28 -33.70 -32.08 19.08
C SER A 28 -32.62 -32.55 18.09
N GLU A 29 -32.65 -32.07 16.85
CA GLU A 29 -31.64 -32.37 15.84
C GLU A 29 -30.43 -31.45 16.01
N LEU A 30 -30.67 -30.14 16.23
CA LEU A 30 -29.60 -29.18 16.52
C LEU A 30 -28.85 -29.48 17.82
N SER A 31 -29.50 -30.08 18.82
CA SER A 31 -28.83 -30.50 20.07
C SER A 31 -27.78 -31.59 19.89
N GLN A 32 -27.69 -32.22 18.70
CA GLN A 32 -26.65 -33.21 18.38
C GLN A 32 -25.34 -32.56 17.93
N TYR A 33 -25.36 -31.26 17.62
CA TYR A 33 -24.20 -30.50 17.19
C TYR A 33 -23.64 -29.72 18.38
N ASN A 34 -22.63 -30.29 19.05
CA ASN A 34 -22.14 -29.73 20.31
C ASN A 34 -20.97 -28.76 20.12
N THR A 35 -20.24 -28.87 19.02
CA THR A 35 -19.09 -28.02 18.70
C THR A 35 -19.46 -27.06 17.58
N HIS A 36 -19.30 -25.77 17.84
CA HIS A 36 -19.54 -24.72 16.84
C HIS A 36 -18.27 -23.92 16.60
N LEU A 37 -17.79 -23.89 15.36
CA LEU A 37 -16.75 -22.94 14.94
C LEU A 37 -17.42 -21.66 14.49
N ILE A 38 -17.01 -20.55 15.09
CA ILE A 38 -17.50 -19.21 14.75
C ILE A 38 -16.34 -18.40 14.19
N LEU A 39 -16.56 -17.81 13.01
CA LEU A 39 -15.64 -16.91 12.34
C LEU A 39 -16.26 -15.52 12.24
N ALA A 40 -15.47 -14.49 12.51
CA ALA A 40 -15.78 -13.11 12.15
C ALA A 40 -14.96 -12.73 10.92
N LEU A 41 -15.66 -12.40 9.84
CA LEU A 41 -15.08 -12.14 8.52
C LEU A 41 -15.60 -10.81 7.96
N PRO A 42 -14.86 -10.16 7.04
CA PRO A 42 -15.36 -8.98 6.36
C PRO A 42 -16.68 -9.26 5.64
N SER A 43 -17.54 -8.26 5.56
CA SER A 43 -18.89 -8.44 5.02
C SER A 43 -18.98 -8.81 3.53
N TRP A 44 -17.89 -8.66 2.77
CA TRP A 44 -17.78 -9.10 1.39
C TRP A 44 -17.50 -10.60 1.23
N GLU A 45 -17.16 -11.30 2.30
CA GLU A 45 -16.99 -12.75 2.28
C GLU A 45 -18.31 -13.48 2.01
N VAL A 46 -18.21 -14.61 1.31
CA VAL A 46 -19.35 -15.40 0.83
C VAL A 46 -19.41 -16.72 1.56
N LEU A 47 -20.58 -17.05 2.14
CA LEU A 47 -20.81 -18.30 2.84
C LEU A 47 -20.58 -19.52 1.93
N THR A 48 -19.77 -20.44 2.41
CA THR A 48 -19.61 -21.78 1.84
C THR A 48 -19.85 -22.82 2.92
N SER A 49 -20.19 -24.06 2.54
CA SER A 49 -20.38 -25.16 3.49
C SER A 49 -19.09 -25.63 4.15
N ASN A 50 -17.94 -25.28 3.58
CA ASN A 50 -16.64 -25.70 4.05
C ASN A 50 -15.92 -24.55 4.76
N TYR A 51 -15.87 -24.60 6.09
CA TYR A 51 -15.18 -23.61 6.92
C TYR A 51 -13.70 -23.44 6.58
N ARG A 52 -13.09 -24.43 5.93
CA ARG A 52 -11.70 -24.36 5.50
C ARG A 52 -11.48 -23.33 4.41
N ASN A 53 -12.50 -22.90 3.67
CA ASN A 53 -12.33 -21.88 2.62
C ASN A 53 -11.93 -20.50 3.19
N PHE A 54 -12.02 -20.32 4.51
CA PHE A 54 -11.69 -19.07 5.19
C PHE A 54 -10.31 -19.20 5.84
N HIS A 55 -9.27 -18.81 5.12
CA HIS A 55 -7.87 -18.95 5.56
C HIS A 55 -7.37 -17.77 6.42
N ASN A 56 -8.04 -16.62 6.37
CA ASN A 56 -7.71 -15.41 7.12
C ASN A 56 -8.96 -14.83 7.79
N SER A 57 -9.45 -15.49 8.85
CA SER A 57 -10.50 -14.89 9.67
C SER A 57 -9.91 -13.77 10.53
N PHE A 58 -10.61 -12.64 10.63
CA PHE A 58 -10.19 -11.55 11.51
C PHE A 58 -10.24 -12.01 12.97
N ALA A 59 -11.22 -12.85 13.30
CA ALA A 59 -11.22 -13.63 14.52
C ALA A 59 -11.96 -14.95 14.34
N GLN A 60 -11.51 -15.97 15.07
CA GLN A 60 -12.16 -17.27 15.15
C GLN A 60 -12.13 -17.84 16.56
N GLY A 61 -13.12 -18.68 16.87
CA GLY A 61 -13.17 -19.38 18.13
C GLY A 61 -14.17 -20.53 18.11
N LEU A 62 -13.93 -21.52 18.97
CA LEU A 62 -14.89 -22.58 19.25
C LEU A 62 -15.83 -22.15 20.38
N MET A 63 -17.10 -22.49 20.23
CA MET A 63 -18.09 -22.29 21.29
C MET A 63 -17.78 -23.18 22.48
N ASN A 64 -17.69 -22.56 23.66
CA ASN A 64 -17.63 -23.28 24.91
C ASN A 64 -18.99 -23.96 25.14
N THR A 65 -18.97 -25.28 25.27
CA THR A 65 -20.18 -26.10 25.36
C THR A 65 -20.92 -25.96 26.67
N ALA A 66 -20.24 -25.52 27.75
CA ALA A 66 -20.78 -25.38 29.09
C ALA A 66 -21.57 -24.08 29.29
N ASP A 67 -21.10 -22.96 28.74
CA ASP A 67 -21.76 -21.65 28.86
C ASP A 67 -22.36 -21.12 27.55
N LYS A 68 -22.15 -21.83 26.43
CA LYS A 68 -22.62 -21.49 25.07
C LYS A 68 -22.09 -20.14 24.57
N LYS A 69 -20.85 -19.80 24.93
CA LYS A 69 -20.21 -18.54 24.54
C LYS A 69 -18.98 -18.73 23.65
N VAL A 70 -18.73 -17.75 22.79
CA VAL A 70 -17.47 -17.60 22.03
C VAL A 70 -16.88 -16.23 22.32
N ARG A 71 -15.56 -16.16 22.49
CA ARG A 71 -14.82 -14.89 22.59
C ARG A 71 -14.08 -14.63 21.29
N LEU A 72 -14.27 -13.46 20.68
CA LEU A 72 -13.62 -13.04 19.43
C LEU A 72 -13.06 -11.63 19.58
N GLU A 73 -11.95 -11.32 18.89
CA GLU A 73 -11.42 -9.95 18.76
C GLU A 73 -11.92 -9.32 17.46
N ILE A 74 -12.88 -8.40 17.53
CA ILE A 74 -13.51 -7.82 16.34
C ILE A 74 -12.97 -6.40 16.10
N PRO A 75 -12.56 -6.05 14.86
CA PRO A 75 -12.12 -4.71 14.53
C PRO A 75 -13.27 -3.69 14.66
N LEU A 76 -12.95 -2.52 15.20
CA LEU A 76 -13.90 -1.42 15.29
C LEU A 76 -14.15 -0.77 13.92
N ASN A 77 -15.34 -0.19 13.75
CA ASN A 77 -15.76 0.60 12.58
C ASN A 77 -15.59 -0.12 11.23
N THR A 78 -15.64 -1.45 11.24
CA THR A 78 -15.45 -2.30 10.06
C THR A 78 -16.70 -3.14 9.83
N GLN A 79 -17.13 -3.25 8.56
CA GLN A 79 -18.32 -4.02 8.22
C GLN A 79 -17.97 -5.51 8.13
N MET A 80 -18.53 -6.29 9.06
CA MET A 80 -18.24 -7.70 9.30
C MET A 80 -19.50 -8.56 9.16
N LYS A 81 -19.32 -9.87 9.09
CA LYS A 81 -20.35 -10.91 9.21
C LYS A 81 -19.87 -12.01 10.15
N ILE A 82 -20.80 -12.70 10.82
CA ILE A 82 -20.51 -13.91 11.59
C ILE A 82 -20.86 -15.13 10.75
N PHE A 83 -19.94 -16.07 10.67
CA PHE A 83 -20.11 -17.37 10.03
C PHE A 83 -20.09 -18.45 11.10
N ALA A 84 -21.07 -19.35 11.08
CA ALA A 84 -21.19 -20.43 12.04
C ALA A 84 -21.16 -21.79 11.34
N PHE A 85 -20.37 -22.73 11.87
CA PHE A 85 -20.26 -24.11 11.40
C PHE A 85 -20.49 -25.06 12.56
N LEU A 86 -21.45 -25.97 12.38
CA LEU A 86 -21.91 -26.91 13.40
C LEU A 86 -21.42 -28.32 13.06
N PHE A 87 -20.68 -28.92 13.99
CA PHE A 87 -20.13 -30.28 13.84
C PHE A 87 -20.85 -31.27 14.75
N LYS A 88 -21.07 -32.48 14.25
CA LYS A 88 -21.68 -33.57 15.01
C LYS A 88 -20.70 -34.20 16.00
N GLU A 89 -19.41 -34.15 15.68
CA GLU A 89 -18.33 -34.70 16.48
C GLU A 89 -17.90 -33.75 17.60
N THR A 90 -17.43 -34.32 18.71
CA THR A 90 -17.04 -33.56 19.91
C THR A 90 -15.55 -33.24 19.88
N THR A 91 -15.15 -32.24 19.09
CA THR A 91 -13.80 -31.67 19.12
C THR A 91 -13.80 -30.40 19.98
N TYR A 92 -12.85 -30.26 20.90
CA TYR A 92 -12.89 -29.21 21.96
C TYR A 92 -11.75 -28.20 21.90
N ILE A 93 -10.79 -28.36 20.97
CA ILE A 93 -9.70 -27.42 20.74
C ILE A 93 -9.51 -27.19 19.24
N LEU A 94 -9.20 -25.95 18.87
CA LEU A 94 -9.17 -25.49 17.48
C LEU A 94 -8.10 -26.23 16.63
N SER A 95 -7.01 -26.67 17.28
CA SER A 95 -5.93 -27.44 16.67
C SER A 95 -6.36 -28.84 16.22
N ASP A 96 -7.43 -29.38 16.80
CA ASP A 96 -7.92 -30.72 16.49
C ASP A 96 -8.93 -30.72 15.33
N LEU A 97 -9.25 -29.56 14.77
CA LEU A 97 -9.90 -29.44 13.46
C LEU A 97 -8.87 -29.78 12.37
N THR A 98 -8.57 -31.06 12.24
CA THR A 98 -7.41 -31.61 11.52
C THR A 98 -7.65 -31.83 10.03
N GLY A 99 -8.88 -31.67 9.53
CA GLY A 99 -9.14 -31.81 8.09
C GLY A 99 -10.32 -32.69 7.69
N TYR A 100 -10.94 -33.41 8.63
CA TYR A 100 -11.90 -34.48 8.32
C TYR A 100 -13.29 -34.30 8.94
N GLU A 101 -13.50 -33.23 9.71
CA GLU A 101 -14.74 -33.03 10.46
C GLU A 101 -15.86 -32.62 9.52
N GLU A 102 -16.95 -33.37 9.59
CA GLU A 102 -18.13 -33.15 8.76
C GLU A 102 -18.98 -32.01 9.35
N VAL A 103 -19.19 -30.96 8.54
CA VAL A 103 -20.12 -29.87 8.86
C VAL A 103 -21.53 -30.38 8.61
N GLY A 104 -22.39 -30.39 9.63
CA GLY A 104 -23.81 -30.70 9.41
C GLY A 104 -24.62 -29.48 9.02
N TYR A 105 -24.38 -28.36 9.69
CA TYR A 105 -25.08 -27.10 9.44
C TYR A 105 -24.13 -25.93 9.39
N PHE A 106 -24.42 -24.94 8.55
CA PHE A 106 -23.64 -23.72 8.44
C PHE A 106 -24.52 -22.52 8.09
N GLY A 107 -24.06 -21.31 8.39
CA GLY A 107 -24.83 -20.09 8.13
C GLY A 107 -24.02 -18.82 8.32
N GLU A 108 -24.52 -17.71 7.79
CA GLU A 108 -23.94 -16.38 8.01
C GLU A 108 -24.97 -15.39 8.58
N SER A 109 -24.50 -14.37 9.30
CA SER A 109 -25.32 -13.25 9.73
C SER A 109 -25.51 -12.21 8.62
N GLN A 110 -26.45 -11.30 8.83
CA GLN A 110 -26.43 -10.01 8.13
C GLN A 110 -25.13 -9.24 8.47
N PRO A 111 -24.66 -8.33 7.59
CA PRO A 111 -23.54 -7.45 7.89
C PRO A 111 -23.76 -6.59 9.14
N PHE A 112 -22.70 -6.34 9.90
CA PHE A 112 -22.71 -5.49 11.09
C PHE A 112 -21.37 -4.79 11.31
N SER A 113 -21.37 -3.69 12.06
CA SER A 113 -20.18 -3.00 12.54
C SER A 113 -20.31 -2.70 14.03
N ILE A 114 -19.19 -2.63 14.75
CA ILE A 114 -19.15 -2.23 16.16
C ILE A 114 -18.25 -1.02 16.35
N ASP A 115 -18.58 -0.19 17.33
CA ASP A 115 -17.77 0.95 17.76
C ASP A 115 -17.50 0.92 19.27
N ALA A 116 -16.85 1.96 19.79
CA ALA A 116 -16.54 2.09 21.21
C ALA A 116 -17.79 2.19 22.11
N GLN A 117 -18.95 2.57 21.57
CA GLN A 117 -20.19 2.79 22.30
C GLN A 117 -21.18 1.62 22.20
N THR A 118 -20.90 0.65 21.33
CA THR A 118 -21.73 -0.53 21.14
C THR A 118 -21.71 -1.39 22.41
N ASN A 119 -22.85 -1.47 23.09
CA ASN A 119 -22.97 -2.21 24.36
C ASN A 119 -23.56 -3.61 24.18
N ASN A 120 -24.53 -3.78 23.27
CA ASN A 120 -25.17 -5.06 22.95
C ASN A 120 -25.53 -5.10 21.46
N LEU A 121 -25.42 -6.27 20.82
CA LEU A 121 -25.83 -6.51 19.43
C LEU A 121 -26.45 -7.90 19.32
N SER A 122 -27.55 -8.03 18.57
CA SER A 122 -28.21 -9.32 18.30
C SER A 122 -28.23 -9.57 16.79
N LEU A 123 -27.73 -10.74 16.38
CA LEU A 123 -27.60 -11.13 14.98
C LEU A 123 -28.34 -12.45 14.76
N GLY A 124 -29.19 -12.51 13.73
CA GLY A 124 -29.79 -13.76 13.27
C GLY A 124 -28.87 -14.45 12.27
N ILE A 125 -28.70 -15.77 12.41
CA ILE A 125 -27.93 -16.62 11.48
C ILE A 125 -28.87 -17.72 10.96
N PRO A 126 -29.37 -17.60 9.72
CA PRO A 126 -30.09 -18.67 9.06
C PRO A 126 -29.15 -19.85 8.79
N LEU A 127 -29.53 -21.06 9.22
CA LEU A 127 -28.73 -22.27 9.03
C LEU A 127 -29.18 -23.08 7.81
N GLN A 128 -28.20 -23.54 7.04
CA GLN A 128 -28.31 -24.41 5.88
C GLN A 128 -27.72 -25.79 6.22
N PHE A 129 -28.37 -26.86 5.76
CA PHE A 129 -27.88 -28.23 5.93
C PHE A 129 -26.84 -28.56 4.87
N SER A 130 -25.73 -29.21 5.26
CA SER A 130 -24.62 -29.50 4.35
C SER A 130 -24.74 -30.84 3.61
N GLY A 131 -25.67 -31.74 4.01
CA GLY A 131 -26.06 -32.91 3.21
C GLY A 131 -25.00 -34.00 2.96
N ILE A 132 -24.78 -34.89 3.94
CA ILE A 132 -24.75 -36.34 3.70
C ILE A 132 -25.81 -36.96 4.61
N GLY A 133 -26.83 -37.54 4.01
CA GLY A 133 -27.86 -38.28 4.73
C GLY A 133 -27.31 -39.66 5.13
N THR A 134 -27.37 -39.98 6.43
CA THR A 134 -27.57 -41.38 6.81
C THR A 134 -29.02 -41.72 6.53
N ASP A 135 -29.33 -42.17 5.31
CA ASP A 135 -30.62 -42.80 5.01
C ASP A 135 -30.45 -44.32 4.89
N THR A 136 -31.13 -45.01 5.79
CA THR A 136 -31.28 -46.46 5.79
C THR A 136 -32.27 -46.86 4.71
N GLY A 137 -31.78 -47.21 3.51
CA GLY A 137 -32.65 -47.69 2.45
C GLY A 137 -31.87 -48.41 1.36
N THR A 138 -32.16 -49.70 1.19
CA THR A 138 -31.68 -50.55 0.10
C THR A 138 -31.94 -49.93 -1.27
N ASP A 139 -30.88 -49.64 -2.03
CA ASP A 139 -30.97 -49.57 -3.50
C ASP A 139 -29.80 -50.32 -4.15
N THR A 140 -30.16 -51.05 -5.19
CA THR A 140 -29.32 -51.99 -5.93
C THR A 140 -28.93 -51.36 -7.26
N GLY A 141 -27.66 -50.97 -7.38
CA GLY A 141 -26.93 -50.93 -8.66
C GLY A 141 -26.91 -49.61 -9.42
N GLY A 142 -25.70 -49.03 -9.52
CA GLY A 142 -25.30 -48.09 -10.58
C GLY A 142 -24.86 -46.72 -10.08
N GLU A 143 -23.66 -46.61 -9.50
CA GLU A 143 -23.03 -45.29 -9.26
C GLU A 143 -22.71 -44.64 -10.62
N THR A 144 -23.60 -43.79 -11.13
CA THR A 144 -23.23 -42.84 -12.17
C THR A 144 -22.70 -41.58 -11.51
N GLU A 145 -21.37 -41.52 -11.36
CA GLU A 145 -20.61 -40.32 -10.99
C GLU A 145 -21.02 -39.16 -11.93
N THR A 146 -21.74 -38.16 -11.42
CA THR A 146 -22.22 -37.01 -12.21
C THR A 146 -21.03 -36.15 -12.67
N ALA A 147 -21.04 -35.67 -13.92
CA ALA A 147 -19.98 -34.82 -14.45
C ALA A 147 -19.82 -33.52 -13.64
N GLY A 148 -18.58 -33.13 -13.36
CA GLY A 148 -18.27 -31.97 -12.52
C GLY A 148 -16.79 -31.70 -12.36
N PHE A 149 -16.45 -30.59 -11.69
CA PHE A 149 -15.08 -30.18 -11.41
C PHE A 149 -14.86 -30.06 -9.90
N THR A 150 -13.68 -30.46 -9.44
CA THR A 150 -13.17 -30.11 -8.12
C THR A 150 -11.99 -29.17 -8.29
N VAL A 151 -12.15 -27.92 -7.87
CA VAL A 151 -11.10 -26.89 -7.85
C VAL A 151 -10.65 -26.73 -6.39
N SER A 152 -9.36 -26.85 -6.12
CA SER A 152 -8.83 -26.62 -4.76
C SER A 152 -8.73 -25.13 -4.46
N SER A 153 -8.67 -24.78 -3.18
CA SER A 153 -8.18 -23.46 -2.77
C SER A 153 -6.79 -23.20 -3.34
N ILE A 154 -6.50 -21.94 -3.60
CA ILE A 154 -5.14 -21.50 -3.90
C ILE A 154 -4.29 -21.59 -2.64
N SER A 155 -3.01 -21.97 -2.80
CA SER A 155 -2.09 -22.23 -1.70
C SER A 155 -1.73 -20.98 -0.88
N GLY A 156 -2.11 -19.80 -1.33
CA GLY A 156 -1.84 -18.52 -0.70
C GLY A 156 -1.87 -17.37 -1.71
N ASN A 157 -1.33 -16.23 -1.30
CA ASN A 157 -1.20 -15.04 -2.13
C ASN A 157 0.05 -15.10 -3.01
N THR A 158 0.07 -14.34 -4.09
CA THR A 158 1.30 -13.99 -4.82
C THR A 158 1.91 -12.72 -4.21
N THR A 159 3.12 -12.37 -4.64
CA THR A 159 3.77 -11.12 -4.23
C THR A 159 4.33 -10.41 -5.46
N GLU A 160 4.37 -9.08 -5.44
CA GLU A 160 5.01 -8.28 -6.49
C GLU A 160 6.51 -8.57 -6.63
N ALA A 161 7.13 -9.17 -5.62
CA ALA A 161 8.50 -9.71 -5.71
C ALA A 161 8.64 -10.94 -6.65
N GLY A 162 7.57 -11.33 -7.37
CA GLY A 162 7.52 -12.54 -8.18
C GLY A 162 7.12 -13.80 -7.39
N GLY A 163 6.49 -13.64 -6.22
CA GLY A 163 6.01 -14.74 -5.41
C GLY A 163 4.95 -15.57 -6.14
N THR A 164 4.95 -16.88 -5.91
CA THR A 164 4.05 -17.81 -6.61
C THR A 164 3.06 -18.49 -5.67
N ALA A 165 1.86 -18.75 -6.17
CA ALA A 165 0.85 -19.60 -5.53
C ALA A 165 0.35 -20.67 -6.51
N THR A 166 -0.25 -21.74 -6.00
CA THR A 166 -0.74 -22.85 -6.82
C THR A 166 -2.12 -23.30 -6.41
N PHE A 167 -2.91 -23.77 -7.37
CA PHE A 167 -4.16 -24.49 -7.11
C PHE A 167 -4.28 -25.67 -8.07
N THR A 168 -5.24 -26.56 -7.81
CA THR A 168 -5.42 -27.79 -8.58
C THR A 168 -6.84 -27.96 -9.07
N ILE A 169 -7.01 -28.64 -10.20
CA ILE A 169 -8.30 -28.99 -10.79
C ILE A 169 -8.29 -30.49 -11.15
N LYS A 170 -9.40 -31.17 -10.88
CA LYS A 170 -9.70 -32.52 -11.40
C LYS A 170 -11.18 -32.64 -11.79
N LEU A 171 -11.51 -33.66 -12.57
CA LEU A 171 -12.90 -34.01 -12.90
C LEU A 171 -13.51 -34.92 -11.83
N SER A 172 -14.83 -34.83 -11.65
CA SER A 172 -15.58 -35.65 -10.71
C SER A 172 -15.92 -37.05 -11.26
N SER A 173 -15.95 -37.21 -12.58
CA SER A 173 -16.23 -38.50 -13.23
C SER A 173 -15.37 -38.70 -14.48
N GLN A 174 -15.17 -39.97 -14.88
CA GLN A 174 -14.41 -40.29 -16.08
C GLN A 174 -15.13 -39.75 -17.33
N PRO A 175 -14.48 -38.91 -18.16
CA PRO A 175 -15.11 -38.39 -19.36
C PRO A 175 -15.00 -39.39 -20.52
N THR A 176 -15.98 -39.36 -21.41
CA THR A 176 -16.08 -40.17 -22.63
C THR A 176 -15.33 -39.54 -23.81
N ALA A 177 -15.00 -38.25 -23.73
CA ALA A 177 -14.15 -37.51 -24.66
C ALA A 177 -13.24 -36.54 -23.90
N ASN A 178 -12.17 -36.04 -24.52
CA ASN A 178 -11.28 -35.10 -23.84
C ASN A 178 -12.02 -33.82 -23.41
N VAL A 179 -11.69 -33.31 -22.24
CA VAL A 179 -12.23 -32.07 -21.66
C VAL A 179 -11.10 -31.06 -21.57
N THR A 180 -11.26 -29.90 -22.18
CA THR A 180 -10.27 -28.82 -22.12
C THR A 180 -10.82 -27.60 -21.41
N ILE A 181 -9.98 -26.95 -20.60
CA ILE A 181 -10.33 -25.77 -19.78
C ILE A 181 -9.27 -24.70 -20.02
N GLY A 182 -9.67 -23.54 -20.53
CA GLY A 182 -8.78 -22.38 -20.66
C GLY A 182 -8.56 -21.71 -19.30
N VAL A 183 -7.34 -21.21 -19.06
CA VAL A 183 -6.95 -20.55 -17.81
C VAL A 183 -6.33 -19.19 -18.15
N SER A 184 -6.85 -18.12 -17.55
CA SER A 184 -6.38 -16.75 -17.78
C SER A 184 -6.45 -15.89 -16.52
N SER A 185 -5.65 -14.83 -16.44
CA SER A 185 -5.78 -13.82 -15.39
C SER A 185 -6.71 -12.70 -15.83
N SER A 186 -7.55 -12.19 -14.91
CA SER A 186 -8.36 -11.00 -15.14
C SER A 186 -7.54 -9.70 -15.11
N ASN A 187 -6.38 -9.73 -14.45
CA ASN A 187 -5.42 -8.62 -14.47
C ASN A 187 -3.99 -9.16 -14.60
N THR A 188 -3.41 -8.98 -15.79
CA THR A 188 -2.04 -9.42 -16.08
C THR A 188 -0.96 -8.46 -15.56
N SER A 189 -1.32 -7.26 -15.08
CA SER A 189 -0.36 -6.42 -14.31
C SER A 189 -0.10 -6.98 -12.92
N GLU A 190 -1.05 -7.74 -12.35
CA GLU A 190 -0.92 -8.33 -11.00
C GLU A 190 -0.43 -9.76 -11.01
N GLY A 191 -0.84 -10.54 -12.00
CA GLY A 191 -0.57 -11.97 -11.98
C GLY A 191 -0.67 -12.65 -13.32
N MET A 192 0.27 -13.56 -13.55
CA MET A 192 0.29 -14.45 -14.69
C MET A 192 0.04 -15.90 -14.28
N VAL A 193 -0.53 -16.69 -15.18
CA VAL A 193 -0.90 -18.10 -14.93
C VAL A 193 -0.17 -19.04 -15.87
N SER A 194 0.15 -20.23 -15.39
CA SER A 194 0.70 -21.32 -16.20
C SER A 194 0.25 -22.69 -15.67
N PRO A 195 -0.22 -23.61 -16.52
CA PRO A 195 -0.46 -23.45 -17.96
C PRO A 195 -1.74 -22.64 -18.26
N SER A 196 -1.88 -22.12 -19.49
CA SER A 196 -3.08 -21.42 -19.96
C SER A 196 -4.18 -22.36 -20.50
N LEU A 197 -3.92 -23.67 -20.56
CA LEU A 197 -4.87 -24.68 -21.01
C LEU A 197 -4.64 -25.99 -20.25
N LEU A 198 -5.70 -26.53 -19.65
CA LEU A 198 -5.72 -27.85 -19.04
C LEU A 198 -6.43 -28.85 -19.94
N THR A 199 -5.94 -30.09 -19.98
CA THR A 199 -6.53 -31.17 -20.79
C THR A 199 -6.73 -32.43 -19.97
N PHE A 200 -7.98 -32.80 -19.76
CA PHE A 200 -8.39 -34.03 -19.10
C PHE A 200 -8.85 -35.05 -20.14
N THR A 201 -8.48 -36.30 -19.91
CA THR A 201 -8.72 -37.48 -20.75
C THR A 201 -9.26 -38.58 -19.85
N SER A 202 -9.76 -39.66 -20.45
CA SER A 202 -10.20 -40.84 -19.68
C SER A 202 -9.09 -41.48 -18.83
N ALA A 203 -7.80 -41.17 -19.09
CA ALA A 203 -6.66 -41.69 -18.34
C ALA A 203 -6.18 -40.81 -17.17
N ASN A 204 -6.49 -39.50 -17.16
CA ASN A 204 -5.97 -38.55 -16.17
C ASN A 204 -7.05 -37.68 -15.51
N TRP A 205 -8.34 -37.93 -15.78
CA TRP A 205 -9.46 -37.13 -15.27
C TRP A 205 -9.49 -36.97 -13.74
N ASN A 206 -9.06 -38.01 -13.01
CA ASN A 206 -9.04 -38.06 -11.56
C ASN A 206 -7.73 -37.59 -10.94
N ALA A 207 -6.72 -37.25 -11.75
CA ALA A 207 -5.45 -36.70 -11.28
C ALA A 207 -5.56 -35.18 -11.16
N ASN A 208 -5.02 -34.63 -10.07
CA ASN A 208 -4.91 -33.18 -9.89
C ASN A 208 -3.98 -32.60 -10.97
N GLN A 209 -4.50 -31.67 -11.77
CA GLN A 209 -3.68 -30.81 -12.62
C GLN A 209 -3.44 -29.49 -11.92
N THR A 210 -2.16 -29.10 -11.81
CA THR A 210 -1.74 -27.90 -11.08
C THR A 210 -1.66 -26.70 -12.02
N VAL A 211 -2.21 -25.58 -11.56
CA VAL A 211 -1.98 -24.25 -12.13
C VAL A 211 -1.10 -23.47 -11.16
N THR A 212 -0.02 -22.88 -11.68
CA THR A 212 0.83 -21.93 -10.97
C THR A 212 0.44 -20.52 -11.35
N VAL A 213 0.29 -19.66 -10.34
CA VAL A 213 0.06 -18.23 -10.46
C VAL A 213 1.32 -17.52 -9.97
N THR A 214 1.84 -16.58 -10.75
CA THR A 214 3.04 -15.81 -10.44
C THR A 214 2.67 -14.34 -10.35
N GLY A 215 3.02 -13.69 -9.23
CA GLY A 215 2.82 -12.25 -9.05
C GLY A 215 3.69 -11.44 -10.00
N VAL A 216 3.19 -10.29 -10.42
CA VAL A 216 3.88 -9.33 -11.29
C VAL A 216 4.10 -8.04 -10.51
N ASN A 217 5.25 -7.39 -10.74
CA ASN A 217 5.59 -6.09 -10.17
C ASN A 217 5.14 -4.99 -11.14
N ASP A 218 4.34 -4.03 -10.67
CA ASP A 218 3.92 -2.86 -11.45
C ASP A 218 4.56 -1.54 -10.98
N SER A 219 5.43 -1.60 -9.97
CA SER A 219 6.20 -0.49 -9.37
C SER A 219 5.35 0.60 -8.69
N LEU A 220 4.06 0.37 -8.51
CA LEU A 220 3.17 1.30 -7.80
C LEU A 220 2.99 0.84 -6.35
N ASN A 221 3.12 1.74 -5.39
CA ASN A 221 2.69 1.47 -4.02
C ASN A 221 1.18 1.73 -3.90
N ASP A 222 0.38 0.80 -4.40
CA ASP A 222 -1.08 0.90 -4.45
C ASP A 222 -1.80 -0.05 -3.46
N GLY A 223 -1.02 -0.80 -2.68
CA GLY A 223 -1.50 -1.76 -1.70
C GLY A 223 -1.89 -3.09 -2.33
N ASN A 224 -2.34 -4.05 -1.49
CA ASN A 224 -2.62 -5.40 -1.99
C ASN A 224 -3.73 -5.41 -3.06
N GLN A 225 -3.40 -5.82 -4.28
CA GLN A 225 -4.36 -5.92 -5.37
C GLN A 225 -5.02 -7.30 -5.46
N SER A 226 -6.34 -7.30 -5.64
CA SER A 226 -7.13 -8.52 -5.84
C SER A 226 -7.46 -8.71 -7.32
N TYR A 227 -7.30 -9.94 -7.81
CA TYR A 227 -7.65 -10.33 -9.17
C TYR A 227 -8.18 -11.77 -9.20
N THR A 228 -8.63 -12.21 -10.37
CA THR A 228 -9.26 -13.51 -10.54
C THR A 228 -8.54 -14.31 -11.62
N VAL A 229 -8.21 -15.56 -11.32
CA VAL A 229 -7.86 -16.55 -12.33
C VAL A 229 -9.16 -17.15 -12.87
N VAL A 230 -9.45 -16.81 -14.12
CA VAL A 230 -10.65 -17.22 -14.85
C VAL A 230 -10.44 -18.59 -15.47
N LEU A 231 -11.33 -19.52 -15.15
CA LEU A 231 -11.44 -20.84 -15.76
C LEU A 231 -12.58 -20.82 -16.77
N ALA A 232 -12.24 -20.93 -18.05
CA ALA A 232 -13.23 -20.90 -19.11
C ALA A 232 -14.13 -22.15 -19.07
N SER A 233 -15.33 -22.00 -19.62
CA SER A 233 -16.27 -23.13 -19.75
C SER A 233 -15.63 -24.26 -20.54
N ALA A 234 -15.82 -25.48 -20.06
CA ALA A 234 -15.13 -26.64 -20.59
C ALA A 234 -15.56 -26.94 -22.03
N ASN A 235 -14.57 -27.17 -22.89
CA ASN A 235 -14.79 -27.60 -24.25
C ASN A 235 -14.58 -29.12 -24.35
N SER A 236 -15.65 -29.83 -24.71
CA SER A 236 -15.65 -31.28 -24.89
C SER A 236 -16.77 -31.74 -25.84
N SER A 237 -16.57 -32.90 -26.47
CA SER A 237 -17.65 -33.65 -27.14
C SER A 237 -18.43 -34.56 -26.18
N ASP A 238 -17.98 -34.70 -24.94
CA ASP A 238 -18.76 -35.33 -23.87
C ASP A 238 -19.88 -34.38 -23.43
N SER A 239 -21.14 -34.77 -23.64
CA SER A 239 -22.30 -33.94 -23.30
C SER A 239 -22.44 -33.67 -21.80
N GLY A 240 -21.84 -34.50 -20.93
CA GLY A 240 -21.80 -34.27 -19.50
C GLY A 240 -20.86 -33.13 -19.10
N TYR A 241 -19.79 -32.88 -19.88
CA TYR A 241 -18.80 -31.84 -19.58
C TYR A 241 -18.89 -30.61 -20.49
N SER A 242 -19.47 -30.75 -21.68
CA SER A 242 -19.55 -29.66 -22.67
C SER A 242 -20.29 -28.45 -22.11
N GLY A 243 -19.60 -27.31 -22.03
CA GLY A 243 -20.16 -26.05 -21.55
C GLY A 243 -20.31 -25.93 -20.03
N LEU A 244 -19.93 -26.94 -19.25
CA LEU A 244 -19.86 -26.79 -17.78
C LEU A 244 -18.74 -25.83 -17.41
N ASN A 245 -19.00 -24.91 -16.49
CA ASN A 245 -18.04 -23.89 -16.07
C ASN A 245 -17.48 -24.21 -14.68
N PRO A 246 -16.16 -24.42 -14.53
CA PRO A 246 -15.51 -24.48 -13.22
C PRO A 246 -15.63 -23.13 -12.49
N ASN A 247 -15.48 -23.15 -11.16
CA ASN A 247 -15.42 -21.92 -10.38
C ASN A 247 -14.06 -21.25 -10.55
N ASP A 248 -14.06 -19.95 -10.81
CA ASP A 248 -12.86 -19.13 -10.85
C ASP A 248 -12.15 -19.07 -9.49
N VAL A 249 -10.87 -18.70 -9.50
CA VAL A 249 -10.03 -18.63 -8.30
C VAL A 249 -9.64 -17.19 -8.02
N SER A 250 -10.06 -16.66 -6.87
CA SER A 250 -9.63 -15.34 -6.39
C SER A 250 -8.19 -15.40 -5.88
N VAL A 251 -7.39 -14.39 -6.24
CA VAL A 251 -5.99 -14.26 -5.85
C VAL A 251 -5.72 -12.84 -5.39
N ILE A 252 -4.83 -12.70 -4.40
CA ILE A 252 -4.29 -11.42 -3.98
C ILE A 252 -2.81 -11.39 -4.35
N ASN A 253 -2.38 -10.34 -5.03
CA ASN A 253 -0.97 -9.96 -5.15
C ASN A 253 -0.65 -9.05 -3.96
N THR A 254 0.24 -9.47 -3.07
CA THR A 254 0.62 -8.62 -1.94
C THR A 254 1.63 -7.59 -2.38
N ASP A 255 1.32 -6.35 -2.03
CA ASP A 255 2.13 -5.17 -2.31
C ASP A 255 3.48 -5.25 -1.61
N MET A 256 4.52 -4.82 -2.30
CA MET A 256 5.82 -4.60 -1.69
C MET A 256 5.84 -3.22 -1.06
N THR A 257 5.96 -3.17 0.27
CA THR A 257 6.13 -1.90 0.97
C THR A 257 7.46 -1.27 0.57
N LEU A 258 7.42 -0.31 -0.35
CA LEU A 258 8.62 0.41 -0.75
C LEU A 258 9.10 1.30 0.40
N THR A 259 10.36 1.15 0.78
CA THR A 259 10.98 2.02 1.78
C THR A 259 11.68 3.17 1.07
N ALA A 260 11.31 4.40 1.43
CA ALA A 260 12.00 5.57 0.93
C ALA A 260 13.41 5.63 1.55
N VAL A 261 14.44 5.50 0.70
CA VAL A 261 15.84 5.68 1.10
C VAL A 261 16.26 7.09 0.74
N THR A 262 16.69 7.86 1.74
CA THR A 262 17.26 9.20 1.53
C THR A 262 18.76 9.10 1.32
N ILE A 263 19.21 9.58 0.18
CA ILE A 263 20.60 9.60 -0.26
C ILE A 263 21.08 11.04 -0.30
N VAL A 264 22.23 11.33 0.31
CA VAL A 264 22.93 12.60 0.07
C VAL A 264 23.63 12.48 -1.29
N LEU A 265 23.07 13.10 -2.33
CA LEU A 265 23.63 13.05 -3.68
C LEU A 265 24.85 13.98 -3.79
N TYR A 266 24.71 15.20 -3.30
CA TYR A 266 25.78 16.20 -3.24
C TYR A 266 25.79 16.88 -1.87
N GLU A 267 26.98 17.21 -1.36
CA GLU A 267 27.15 18.01 -0.15
C GLU A 267 28.30 19.00 -0.30
N THR A 268 28.14 20.19 0.27
CA THR A 268 29.24 21.13 0.50
C THR A 268 29.21 21.66 1.93
N THR A 269 30.35 21.61 2.63
CA THR A 269 30.55 22.12 4.01
C THR A 269 31.29 23.46 4.06
N THR A 270 31.74 23.94 2.90
CA THR A 270 32.35 25.27 2.73
C THR A 270 31.90 25.82 1.38
N PRO A 271 30.67 26.33 1.29
CA PRO A 271 30.02 26.73 0.04
C PRO A 271 30.53 28.11 -0.42
N ARG A 272 31.85 28.24 -0.46
CA ARG A 272 32.56 29.30 -1.16
C ARG A 272 32.92 28.77 -2.53
N ARG A 273 32.72 29.58 -3.57
CA ARG A 273 33.34 29.29 -4.86
C ARG A 273 34.85 29.41 -4.73
N SER A 274 35.57 28.30 -4.83
CA SER A 274 37.02 28.30 -5.01
C SER A 274 37.31 28.39 -6.50
N GLY A 275 37.81 29.52 -6.98
CA GLY A 275 38.08 29.72 -8.41
C GLY A 275 36.82 29.56 -9.28
N ASN A 276 35.69 30.14 -8.85
CA ASN A 276 34.36 30.01 -9.48
C ASN A 276 33.70 28.62 -9.43
N ASN A 277 34.27 27.65 -8.72
CA ASN A 277 33.71 26.31 -8.60
C ASN A 277 33.27 25.98 -7.16
N ILE A 278 32.21 25.18 -7.00
CA ILE A 278 31.82 24.65 -5.68
C ILE A 278 32.72 23.49 -5.30
N VAL A 279 33.16 23.48 -4.04
CA VAL A 279 33.89 22.36 -3.45
C VAL A 279 32.89 21.44 -2.77
N TYR A 280 32.79 20.22 -3.27
CA TYR A 280 31.94 19.17 -2.70
C TYR A 280 32.70 18.46 -1.57
N SER A 281 32.08 18.33 -0.40
CA SER A 281 32.53 17.41 0.65
C SER A 281 32.06 15.98 0.36
N GLN A 282 30.95 15.83 -0.37
CA GLN A 282 30.45 14.57 -0.89
C GLN A 282 29.89 14.76 -2.31
N ASP A 283 30.21 13.82 -3.19
CA ASP A 283 29.64 13.69 -4.53
C ASP A 283 29.42 12.19 -4.78
N ASN A 284 28.18 11.75 -4.60
CA ASN A 284 27.77 10.36 -4.77
C ASN A 284 27.14 10.11 -6.15
N SER A 285 27.17 11.09 -7.06
CA SER A 285 26.47 11.02 -8.36
C SER A 285 26.92 9.85 -9.24
N ALA A 286 28.15 9.39 -9.11
CA ALA A 286 28.68 8.25 -9.87
C ALA A 286 27.99 6.91 -9.58
N SER A 287 27.26 6.80 -8.47
CA SER A 287 26.48 5.62 -8.10
C SER A 287 25.05 5.63 -8.63
N TYR A 288 24.64 6.72 -9.28
CA TYR A 288 23.29 6.94 -9.76
C TYR A 288 23.29 7.38 -11.23
N SER A 289 22.12 7.42 -11.82
CA SER A 289 21.86 7.72 -13.22
C SER A 289 20.67 8.66 -13.36
N ASP A 290 20.54 9.30 -14.53
CA ASP A 290 19.36 10.13 -14.82
C ASP A 290 18.07 9.29 -14.78
N SER A 291 18.11 7.98 -15.07
CA SER A 291 16.96 7.09 -14.93
C SER A 291 16.48 6.92 -13.50
N ASP A 292 17.36 7.01 -12.49
CA ASP A 292 16.94 6.92 -11.09
C ASP A 292 16.09 8.14 -10.69
N LEU A 293 16.35 9.31 -11.29
CA LEU A 293 15.55 10.52 -11.10
C LEU A 293 14.20 10.47 -11.83
N GLN A 294 14.04 9.57 -12.79
CA GLN A 294 12.79 9.35 -13.54
C GLN A 294 12.03 8.11 -13.02
N ALA A 295 12.52 7.46 -11.96
CA ALA A 295 11.83 6.33 -11.36
C ALA A 295 10.50 6.77 -10.73
N ASP A 296 9.50 5.90 -10.74
CA ASP A 296 8.22 6.23 -10.13
C ASP A 296 8.38 6.53 -8.64
N GLY A 297 7.70 7.59 -8.19
CA GLY A 297 7.82 8.08 -6.82
C GLY A 297 9.20 8.62 -6.42
N ALA A 298 10.12 8.85 -7.36
CA ALA A 298 11.40 9.51 -7.09
C ALA A 298 11.16 10.96 -6.61
N ARG A 299 11.86 11.35 -5.55
CA ARG A 299 11.77 12.69 -4.97
C ARG A 299 13.16 13.29 -4.80
N ILE A 300 13.24 14.62 -4.85
CA ILE A 300 14.46 15.39 -4.67
C ILE A 300 14.29 16.23 -3.42
N GLY A 301 15.40 16.50 -2.73
CA GLY A 301 15.37 17.41 -1.61
C GLY A 301 16.58 18.34 -1.53
N TYR A 302 16.41 19.42 -0.79
CA TYR A 302 17.49 20.28 -0.37
C TYR A 302 17.48 20.38 1.15
N ARG A 303 18.66 20.25 1.76
CA ARG A 303 18.83 20.37 3.21
C ARG A 303 19.98 21.31 3.51
N MET A 304 19.71 22.27 4.39
CA MET A 304 20.69 23.20 4.89
C MET A 304 20.81 23.04 6.40
N GLU A 305 22.03 22.92 6.90
CA GLU A 305 22.34 22.89 8.33
C GLU A 305 23.30 24.03 8.68
N VAL A 306 23.05 24.74 9.78
CA VAL A 306 23.84 25.90 10.22
C VAL A 306 23.94 25.96 11.74
N THR A 307 25.15 26.18 12.25
CA THR A 307 25.36 26.52 13.67
C THR A 307 25.33 28.03 13.85
N ASN A 308 24.34 28.56 14.57
CA ASN A 308 24.25 29.98 14.92
C ASN A 308 24.27 30.17 16.45
N ASN A 309 25.20 30.98 16.95
CA ASN A 309 25.41 31.21 18.39
C ASN A 309 25.49 29.92 19.22
N GLY A 310 26.15 28.88 18.67
CA GLY A 310 26.32 27.58 19.33
C GLY A 310 25.09 26.68 19.32
N THR A 311 24.02 27.04 18.60
CA THR A 311 22.84 26.19 18.38
C THR A 311 22.80 25.72 16.94
N ASP A 312 22.58 24.43 16.74
CA ASP A 312 22.47 23.83 15.42
C ASP A 312 21.03 23.89 14.91
N TYR A 313 20.87 24.45 13.72
CA TYR A 313 19.61 24.58 13.02
C TYR A 313 19.66 23.87 11.67
N TYR A 314 18.50 23.45 11.19
CA TYR A 314 18.35 22.93 9.84
C TYR A 314 17.01 23.35 9.23
N ALA A 315 16.97 23.36 7.90
CA ALA A 315 15.74 23.23 7.15
C ALA A 315 15.94 22.21 6.03
N GLU A 316 14.92 21.42 5.76
CA GLU A 316 14.87 20.39 4.75
C GLU A 316 13.60 20.57 3.93
N THR A 317 13.73 20.44 2.62
CA THR A 317 12.62 20.35 1.67
C THR A 317 12.75 19.08 0.87
N ILE A 318 11.62 18.40 0.64
CA ILE A 318 11.55 17.22 -0.24
C ILE A 318 10.32 17.41 -1.14
N PHE A 319 10.46 17.23 -2.44
CA PHE A 319 9.41 17.42 -3.43
C PHE A 319 9.56 16.42 -4.57
N ASP A 320 8.52 16.28 -5.40
CA ASP A 320 8.52 15.31 -6.49
C ASP A 320 9.59 15.66 -7.54
N ALA A 321 10.31 14.66 -8.05
CA ALA A 321 11.17 14.85 -9.20
C ALA A 321 10.29 15.16 -10.43
N TRP A 322 10.72 16.12 -11.26
CA TRP A 322 9.98 16.50 -12.46
C TRP A 322 10.60 15.90 -13.73
N ASP A 323 9.77 15.75 -14.75
CA ASP A 323 10.17 15.16 -16.04
C ASP A 323 11.40 15.86 -16.62
N GLY A 324 12.41 15.06 -16.98
CA GLY A 324 13.63 15.56 -17.60
C GLY A 324 14.65 16.17 -16.65
N ILE A 325 14.43 16.12 -15.32
CA ILE A 325 15.46 16.46 -14.35
C ILE A 325 16.64 15.49 -14.45
N THR A 326 17.88 16.01 -14.45
CA THR A 326 19.11 15.21 -14.58
C THR A 326 20.00 15.39 -13.36
N LEU A 327 20.94 14.46 -13.15
CA LEU A 327 21.97 14.59 -12.10
C LEU A 327 22.77 15.88 -12.27
N ARG A 328 22.97 16.33 -13.51
CA ARG A 328 23.67 17.57 -13.84
C ARG A 328 22.86 18.82 -13.45
N SER A 329 21.54 18.77 -13.61
CA SER A 329 20.64 19.84 -13.17
C SER A 329 20.65 20.04 -11.66
N LEU A 330 21.07 19.03 -10.90
CA LEU A 330 21.12 19.06 -9.44
C LEU A 330 22.48 19.51 -8.87
N LEU A 331 23.47 19.80 -9.72
CA LEU A 331 24.73 20.36 -9.27
C LEU A 331 24.53 21.74 -8.65
N PHE A 332 25.29 22.07 -7.61
CA PHE A 332 25.31 23.44 -7.11
C PHE A 332 25.73 24.42 -8.23
N PRO A 333 25.04 25.57 -8.38
CA PRO A 333 25.25 26.43 -9.53
C PRO A 333 26.62 27.09 -9.50
N THR A 334 27.33 27.05 -10.62
CA THR A 334 28.60 27.74 -10.89
C THR A 334 28.53 28.47 -12.22
N VAL A 335 29.41 29.47 -12.40
CA VAL A 335 29.48 30.17 -13.69
C VAL A 335 29.88 29.22 -14.83
N SER A 336 30.62 28.16 -14.51
CA SER A 336 31.08 27.17 -15.49
C SER A 336 30.01 26.15 -15.87
N ASN A 337 29.18 25.70 -14.94
CA ASN A 337 28.09 24.76 -15.25
C ASN A 337 26.83 25.46 -15.75
N ALA A 338 26.71 26.79 -15.54
CA ALA A 338 25.56 27.60 -15.93
C ALA A 338 24.21 27.00 -15.46
N ASN A 339 24.21 26.33 -14.31
CA ASN A 339 23.04 25.60 -13.85
C ASN A 339 21.96 26.57 -13.35
N VAL A 340 20.78 26.50 -13.95
CA VAL A 340 19.64 27.37 -13.65
C VAL A 340 18.42 26.51 -13.40
N ILE A 341 17.75 26.76 -12.28
CA ILE A 341 16.40 26.25 -11.98
C ILE A 341 15.58 27.45 -11.50
N GLN A 342 14.47 27.70 -12.16
CA GLN A 342 13.51 28.73 -11.77
C GLN A 342 12.09 28.19 -11.96
N ASP A 343 11.76 27.17 -11.16
CA ASP A 343 10.58 26.34 -11.37
C ASP A 343 9.79 26.14 -10.08
N ASN A 344 8.48 26.00 -10.25
CA ASN A 344 7.61 25.56 -9.18
C ASN A 344 7.76 24.04 -8.99
N VAL A 345 7.73 23.60 -7.74
CA VAL A 345 7.74 22.18 -7.37
C VAL A 345 6.46 21.81 -6.65
N THR A 346 5.99 20.59 -6.86
CA THR A 346 4.75 20.08 -6.27
C THR A 346 5.02 19.13 -5.12
N ASN A 347 4.00 18.94 -4.29
CA ASN A 347 4.03 18.02 -3.15
C ASN A 347 5.27 18.22 -2.26
N MET A 348 5.67 19.47 -2.05
CA MET A 348 6.84 19.78 -1.25
C MET A 348 6.51 19.59 0.23
N SER A 349 7.31 18.84 0.97
CA SER A 349 7.32 18.86 2.44
C SER A 349 8.43 19.80 2.91
N VAL A 350 8.19 20.45 4.05
CA VAL A 350 9.16 21.33 4.74
C VAL A 350 9.28 20.83 6.17
N ASP A 351 10.51 20.51 6.60
CA ASP A 351 10.84 20.16 7.98
C ASP A 351 12.03 20.99 8.47
N SER A 352 11.92 21.52 9.68
CA SER A 352 12.91 22.42 10.25
C SER A 352 12.76 22.52 11.75
N ASN A 353 13.89 22.70 12.43
CA ASN A 353 13.94 23.10 13.84
C ASN A 353 14.16 24.62 14.01
N TYR A 354 14.23 25.40 12.92
CA TYR A 354 14.40 26.85 12.98
C TYR A 354 13.07 27.53 13.34
N PRO A 355 12.99 28.36 14.39
CA PRO A 355 11.70 28.79 14.97
C PRO A 355 10.74 29.52 14.03
N THR A 356 11.24 30.15 12.96
CA THR A 356 10.42 30.91 12.01
C THR A 356 10.05 30.14 10.76
N VAL A 357 10.61 28.95 10.52
CA VAL A 357 10.27 28.11 9.36
C VAL A 357 8.96 27.37 9.64
N THR A 358 8.03 27.43 8.69
CA THR A 358 6.73 26.76 8.78
C THR A 358 6.86 25.33 8.25
N ASN A 359 6.80 24.35 9.16
CA ASN A 359 6.78 22.94 8.78
C ASN A 359 5.46 22.56 8.10
N THR A 360 5.55 21.86 6.97
CA THR A 360 4.39 21.46 6.16
C THR A 360 4.60 20.06 5.62
N SER A 361 3.57 19.22 5.66
CA SER A 361 3.63 17.87 5.07
C SER A 361 3.43 17.84 3.55
N SER A 362 2.76 18.85 2.98
CA SER A 362 2.60 19.03 1.53
C SER A 362 2.24 20.49 1.22
N THR A 363 2.96 21.10 0.26
CA THR A 363 2.75 22.47 -0.23
C THR A 363 3.27 22.59 -1.66
N THR A 364 3.03 23.73 -2.31
CA THR A 364 3.74 24.10 -3.55
C THR A 364 4.99 24.89 -3.17
N GLY A 365 6.12 24.51 -3.76
CA GLY A 365 7.39 25.20 -3.60
C GLY A 365 7.81 25.98 -4.83
N ARG A 366 8.83 26.82 -4.67
CA ARG A 366 9.57 27.46 -5.75
C ARG A 366 11.06 27.28 -5.51
N LEU A 367 11.77 26.91 -6.57
CA LEU A 367 13.23 26.89 -6.61
C LEU A 367 13.73 28.11 -7.37
N GLU A 368 14.74 28.77 -6.80
CA GLU A 368 15.44 29.89 -7.41
C GLU A 368 16.94 29.64 -7.30
N ILE A 369 17.50 29.05 -8.36
CA ILE A 369 18.86 28.54 -8.39
C ILE A 369 19.51 29.05 -9.67
N TRP A 370 20.58 29.83 -9.55
CA TRP A 370 21.37 30.28 -10.69
C TRP A 370 22.74 30.75 -10.24
N PRO A 371 23.74 30.80 -11.14
CA PRO A 371 25.07 31.17 -10.74
C PRO A 371 25.34 32.67 -10.80
N TRP A 372 24.40 33.44 -11.36
CA TRP A 372 24.63 34.82 -11.77
C TRP A 372 24.08 35.89 -10.84
N ASN A 373 24.27 37.16 -11.22
CA ASN A 373 23.66 38.29 -10.53
C ASN A 373 22.15 38.35 -10.76
N TYR A 374 21.46 38.95 -9.80
CA TYR A 374 20.07 39.36 -9.94
C TYR A 374 19.93 40.35 -11.13
N GLY A 375 18.84 40.22 -11.88
CA GLY A 375 18.44 41.05 -13.00
C GLY A 375 17.49 42.17 -12.56
N PRO A 376 16.98 43.00 -13.49
CA PRO A 376 15.99 44.02 -13.15
C PRO A 376 14.73 43.38 -12.57
N GLU A 377 14.18 43.99 -11.51
CA GLU A 377 13.03 43.52 -10.73
C GLU A 377 11.85 43.11 -11.65
N ALA A 378 11.50 41.83 -11.67
CA ALA A 378 10.19 41.41 -12.18
C ALA A 378 9.18 41.60 -11.04
N GLN A 379 8.35 42.64 -11.13
CA GLN A 379 7.27 42.84 -10.16
C GLN A 379 6.08 41.94 -10.48
N ILE A 380 6.19 40.64 -10.24
CA ILE A 380 5.03 39.75 -10.23
C ILE A 380 5.06 38.85 -8.99
N VAL A 381 4.03 39.01 -8.16
CA VAL A 381 3.68 38.25 -6.95
C VAL A 381 4.82 38.12 -5.93
N GLY A 382 4.88 39.10 -5.03
CA GLY A 382 5.82 39.15 -3.91
C GLY A 382 5.76 40.55 -3.34
N ASP A 383 5.76 40.69 -2.03
CA ASP A 383 5.97 41.98 -1.39
C ASP A 383 7.44 41.99 -0.99
N ASN A 384 8.30 42.76 -1.66
CA ASN A 384 9.74 42.85 -1.32
C ASN A 384 10.01 43.29 0.14
N SER A 385 8.97 43.60 0.93
CA SER A 385 9.06 43.82 2.37
C SER A 385 8.66 42.61 3.25
N LYS A 386 8.15 41.51 2.67
CA LYS A 386 7.62 40.34 3.40
C LYS A 386 7.90 38.99 2.75
N TYR A 387 7.85 38.89 1.43
CA TYR A 387 8.07 37.67 0.66
C TYR A 387 8.46 38.00 -0.79
N ASP A 388 9.60 37.50 -1.24
CA ASP A 388 10.19 37.76 -2.57
C ASP A 388 10.70 36.43 -3.14
N PHE A 389 10.21 36.01 -4.30
CA PHE A 389 10.49 34.66 -4.86
C PHE A 389 10.44 34.58 -6.41
N ASP A 390 10.35 35.71 -7.11
CA ASP A 390 10.28 35.75 -8.58
C ASP A 390 11.37 36.66 -9.14
N ASP A 391 12.56 36.56 -8.55
CA ASP A 391 13.71 37.36 -8.93
C ASP A 391 14.24 36.92 -10.30
N THR A 392 14.70 37.87 -11.12
CA THR A 392 15.33 37.54 -12.40
C THR A 392 16.85 37.48 -12.26
N HIS A 393 17.54 36.91 -13.24
CA HIS A 393 19.01 36.88 -13.25
C HIS A 393 19.60 37.43 -14.56
N SER A 394 20.78 38.06 -14.47
CA SER A 394 21.55 38.56 -15.62
C SER A 394 22.86 37.78 -15.77
N GLY A 395 23.08 37.14 -16.93
CA GLY A 395 24.16 36.16 -17.16
C GLY A 395 25.62 36.67 -17.12
N SER A 396 25.91 37.84 -16.54
CA SER A 396 27.18 38.57 -16.71
C SER A 396 28.10 38.63 -15.47
N SER A 397 27.65 38.22 -14.29
CA SER A 397 28.45 38.29 -13.04
C SER A 397 28.06 37.15 -12.09
N SER A 398 28.79 36.91 -11.00
CA SER A 398 28.78 35.64 -10.27
C SER A 398 28.29 35.70 -8.81
N TYR A 399 27.34 36.59 -8.48
CA TYR A 399 26.73 36.64 -7.15
C TYR A 399 26.13 35.28 -6.80
N GLY A 400 25.21 34.75 -7.61
CA GLY A 400 24.60 33.44 -7.41
C GLY A 400 23.47 33.43 -6.40
N SER A 401 22.45 32.63 -6.70
CA SER A 401 21.29 32.36 -5.86
C SER A 401 21.09 30.85 -5.75
N MET A 402 20.70 30.41 -4.56
CA MET A 402 20.15 29.10 -4.30
C MET A 402 19.15 29.20 -3.17
N GLN A 403 17.88 29.29 -3.53
CA GLN A 403 16.79 29.49 -2.59
C GLN A 403 15.67 28.49 -2.83
N VAL A 404 14.99 28.15 -1.74
CA VAL A 404 13.78 27.32 -1.76
C VAL A 404 12.69 28.06 -1.00
N HIS A 405 11.54 28.24 -1.62
CA HIS A 405 10.40 28.95 -1.04
C HIS A 405 9.19 28.04 -0.88
N ASN A 406 8.45 28.23 0.21
CA ASN A 406 7.13 27.69 0.44
C ASN A 406 6.09 28.74 0.02
N LEU A 407 5.44 28.52 -1.13
CA LEU A 407 4.52 29.49 -1.71
C LEU A 407 3.28 29.69 -0.84
N SER A 408 2.74 28.62 -0.25
CA SER A 408 1.52 28.68 0.58
C SER A 408 1.73 29.49 1.87
N ALA A 409 2.94 29.43 2.43
CA ALA A 409 3.31 30.18 3.63
C ALA A 409 3.85 31.59 3.31
N ALA A 410 3.99 31.95 2.03
CA ALA A 410 4.68 33.16 1.60
C ALA A 410 6.05 33.32 2.28
N GLN A 411 6.87 32.27 2.19
CA GLN A 411 8.07 32.16 3.01
C GLN A 411 9.26 31.54 2.26
N THR A 412 10.43 32.15 2.42
CA THR A 412 11.73 31.52 2.15
C THR A 412 12.00 30.45 3.21
N VAL A 413 12.27 29.22 2.78
CA VAL A 413 12.59 28.11 3.67
C VAL A 413 14.08 28.12 4.00
N MET A 414 14.90 28.17 2.95
CA MET A 414 16.36 28.25 3.04
C MET A 414 16.92 29.09 1.90
N ALA A 415 18.02 29.79 2.18
CA ALA A 415 18.71 30.62 1.22
C ALA A 415 20.22 30.49 1.36
N TRP A 416 20.89 30.36 0.22
CA TRP A 416 22.32 30.58 0.06
C TRP A 416 22.52 31.48 -1.16
N ASN A 417 22.97 32.69 -0.90
CA ASN A 417 23.19 33.75 -1.87
C ASN A 417 24.66 34.21 -1.81
N ASN A 418 25.12 34.92 -2.83
CA ASN A 418 26.48 35.48 -2.89
C ASN A 418 27.60 34.41 -2.77
N HIS A 419 27.57 33.41 -3.66
CA HIS A 419 28.45 32.24 -3.66
C HIS A 419 29.94 32.59 -3.84
N GLY A 420 30.26 33.82 -4.26
CA GLY A 420 31.61 34.28 -4.58
C GLY A 420 32.43 34.84 -3.42
N VAL A 421 31.84 35.03 -2.23
CA VAL A 421 32.51 35.65 -1.08
C VAL A 421 32.79 34.65 0.05
N SER A 422 33.69 35.02 0.97
CA SER A 422 34.02 34.19 2.14
C SER A 422 32.90 34.11 3.17
N SER A 423 31.96 35.07 3.14
CA SER A 423 30.83 35.18 4.05
C SER A 423 29.56 35.35 3.23
N PRO A 424 29.01 34.25 2.68
CA PRO A 424 27.82 34.32 1.85
C PRO A 424 26.58 34.71 2.67
N ASP A 425 25.55 35.08 1.92
CA ASP A 425 24.26 35.52 2.41
C ASP A 425 23.39 34.27 2.64
N ILE A 426 23.35 33.76 3.87
CA ILE A 426 22.72 32.49 4.23
C ILE A 426 21.60 32.68 5.26
N GLY A 427 20.53 31.90 5.11
CA GLY A 427 19.31 32.12 5.86
C GLY A 427 18.40 30.91 5.95
N LEU A 428 17.64 30.84 7.04
CA LEU A 428 16.51 29.93 7.24
C LEU A 428 15.28 30.77 7.61
N GLY A 429 14.13 30.47 7.01
CA GLY A 429 12.93 31.30 7.17
C GLY A 429 13.06 32.65 6.48
N ASN A 430 12.06 33.52 6.63
CA ASN A 430 12.17 34.90 6.15
C ASN A 430 13.20 35.68 6.99
N ASN A 431 14.03 36.47 6.31
CA ASN A 431 15.00 37.36 6.94
C ASN A 431 14.29 38.35 7.88
N PRO A 432 14.70 38.44 9.17
CA PRO A 432 14.05 39.32 10.15
C PRO A 432 14.42 40.81 9.98
N ALA A 433 15.42 41.14 9.17
CA ALA A 433 15.86 42.52 8.97
C ALA A 433 14.77 43.36 8.30
N ASN A 434 14.49 44.53 8.89
CA ASN A 434 13.39 45.41 8.48
C ASN A 434 13.84 46.79 7.99
N THR A 435 15.15 47.05 7.88
CA THR A 435 15.72 48.33 7.44
C THR A 435 17.00 48.14 6.60
N GLY A 436 17.32 49.14 5.77
CA GLY A 436 18.55 49.16 4.95
C GLY A 436 18.52 48.22 3.75
N ASN A 437 19.70 47.99 3.14
CA ASN A 437 19.88 47.07 2.01
C ASN A 437 19.72 45.58 2.40
N ASN A 438 19.54 45.29 3.69
CA ASN A 438 19.40 43.92 4.20
C ASN A 438 17.92 43.52 4.40
N LYS A 439 16.97 44.34 3.97
CA LYS A 439 15.52 44.16 4.22
C LYS A 439 14.84 43.06 3.38
N HIS A 440 15.61 42.28 2.63
CA HIS A 440 15.08 41.31 1.67
C HIS A 440 14.70 40.01 2.39
N PRO A 441 13.43 39.58 2.35
CA PRO A 441 12.92 38.39 3.06
C PRO A 441 13.61 37.08 2.67
N ASP A 442 14.11 37.00 1.45
CA ASP A 442 14.81 35.87 0.84
C ASP A 442 16.33 35.85 1.13
N TRP A 443 16.79 36.76 2.00
CA TRP A 443 18.18 36.93 2.39
C TRP A 443 19.10 37.48 1.30
N THR A 444 18.58 37.94 0.17
CA THR A 444 19.40 38.60 -0.85
C THR A 444 20.00 39.89 -0.32
N PHE A 445 21.28 40.12 -0.63
CA PHE A 445 22.09 41.24 -0.14
C PHE A 445 22.17 41.37 1.40
N SER A 446 21.88 40.31 2.15
CA SER A 446 21.80 40.35 3.62
C SER A 446 23.13 40.61 4.32
N SER A 447 24.26 40.31 3.67
CA SER A 447 25.61 40.61 4.17
C SER A 447 25.80 40.20 5.65
N GLY A 448 26.09 41.17 6.53
CA GLY A 448 26.34 40.94 7.95
C GLY A 448 25.14 40.50 8.79
N SER A 449 23.93 40.39 8.23
CA SER A 449 22.76 39.82 8.93
C SER A 449 22.54 38.34 8.67
N SER A 450 23.36 37.72 7.81
CA SER A 450 23.41 36.29 7.49
C SER A 450 23.55 35.39 8.73
N LEU A 451 23.00 34.17 8.69
CA LEU A 451 23.23 33.16 9.72
C LEU A 451 24.72 32.75 9.70
N GLY A 452 25.30 32.47 10.87
CA GLY A 452 26.76 32.32 11.02
C GLY A 452 27.42 31.35 10.03
N THR A 453 28.56 31.77 9.45
CA THR A 453 29.28 30.97 8.42
C THR A 453 30.35 30.04 8.99
N SER A 454 30.42 29.90 10.32
CA SER A 454 31.49 29.16 11.01
C SER A 454 31.35 27.64 10.89
N ASN A 455 30.13 27.13 10.79
CA ASN A 455 29.85 25.71 10.59
C ASN A 455 28.49 25.56 9.92
N TRP A 456 28.49 25.22 8.64
CA TRP A 456 27.28 24.99 7.89
C TRP A 456 27.53 24.05 6.72
N LYS A 457 26.47 23.40 6.24
CA LYS A 457 26.52 22.60 5.02
C LYS A 457 25.21 22.71 4.25
N PHE A 458 25.32 22.46 2.95
CA PHE A 458 24.18 22.39 2.05
C PHE A 458 24.24 21.05 1.30
N GLN A 459 23.10 20.37 1.25
CA GLN A 459 22.96 19.04 0.67
C GLN A 459 21.87 19.03 -0.40
N VAL A 460 22.10 18.25 -1.43
CA VAL A 460 21.08 17.81 -2.39
C VAL A 460 20.79 16.35 -2.09
N LEU A 461 19.51 16.04 -1.90
CA LEU A 461 19.02 14.74 -1.51
C LEU A 461 18.32 14.08 -2.70
N LEU A 462 18.53 12.78 -2.85
CA LEU A 462 17.76 11.90 -3.73
C LEU A 462 16.99 10.91 -2.86
N ILE A 463 15.68 10.80 -3.06
CA ILE A 463 14.82 9.88 -2.35
C ILE A 463 14.26 8.89 -3.38
N LEU A 464 14.65 7.63 -3.22
CA LEU A 464 14.17 6.53 -4.06
C LEU A 464 13.32 5.58 -3.23
N GLN A 465 12.30 5.03 -3.86
CA GLN A 465 11.53 3.91 -3.33
C GLN A 465 12.32 2.61 -3.61
N GLN A 466 12.70 1.88 -2.56
CA GLN A 466 13.41 0.60 -2.66
C GLN A 466 12.60 -0.55 -2.08
#